data_AF-A0A381R8R9-F1
#
_entry.id   AF-A0A381R8R9-F1
#
_cell.length_a   1.000
_cell.length_b   1.000
_cell.length_c   1.000
_cell.angle_alpha   90.00
_cell.angle_beta   90.00
_cell.angle_gamma   90.00
#
_symmetry.space_group_name_H-M   'P 1'
#
loop_
_entity.id
_entity.type
_entity.pdbx_description
1 polymer ?
#
loop_
_entity_poly.entity_id
_entity_poly.type
_entity_poly.pdbx_seq_one_letter_code
_entity_poly.pdbx_strand_id
1 'polypeptide(L)'
;MYLTFDDGPHPLFTPIVLRLLEQHAAGATFFPTGQTLNLFWGNEEVQDLLDRGHAVGSHSWAHHRLPELSQFDLERDMTRASSALEDRTGFRPTCVRAPYGLTDPRVQQAFEEMHLDIVGWDADPEEWSSPSIEEALAHVRKWEKEGMVVLLHDRKWQTIAILRALLERYGEEGWSFEPLPECIPESAEAVRSATRTAGDSPIGQAAPLWIDTWSVLGWAHDPDAPDGGLEVVVNIDGRPQVVGTTGEDGRFLVPMEAFGELEGPVCIWVRNQGPVREDAFLGCHRRDRQGG
;
A
#
# COMPACT_ATOMS: atom_id res chain seq x y z
N MET A 1 9.50 5.40 8.03
CA MET A 1 9.40 4.00 8.53
C MET A 1 8.63 3.20 7.49
N TYR A 2 9.04 1.97 7.21
CA TYR A 2 8.31 1.09 6.31
C TYR A 2 7.50 0.06 7.11
N LEU A 3 6.17 0.25 7.17
CA LEU A 3 5.26 -0.71 7.76
C LEU A 3 4.93 -1.79 6.73
N THR A 4 5.07 -3.06 7.10
CA THR A 4 4.86 -4.16 6.18
C THR A 4 3.97 -5.25 6.76
N PHE A 5 3.09 -5.84 5.95
CA PHE A 5 2.08 -6.80 6.40
C PHE A 5 2.13 -8.10 5.61
N ASP A 6 2.42 -9.21 6.28
CA ASP A 6 2.50 -10.54 5.68
C ASP A 6 1.20 -11.34 5.88
N ASP A 7 1.04 -12.36 5.03
CA ASP A 7 0.01 -13.42 5.07
C ASP A 7 -1.42 -13.02 4.68
N GLY A 8 -1.73 -11.73 4.58
CA GLY A 8 -3.03 -11.23 4.18
C GLY A 8 -3.44 -11.59 2.75
N PRO A 9 -4.59 -11.10 2.29
CA PRO A 9 -5.57 -10.35 3.06
C PRO A 9 -6.43 -11.26 3.96
N HIS A 10 -6.89 -10.72 5.09
CA HIS A 10 -7.89 -11.33 5.97
C HIS A 10 -9.17 -10.48 5.98
N PRO A 11 -10.37 -11.08 5.76
CA PRO A 11 -11.60 -10.33 5.49
C PRO A 11 -12.08 -9.42 6.63
N LEU A 12 -11.66 -9.69 7.87
CA LEU A 12 -12.01 -8.86 9.03
C LEU A 12 -10.92 -7.89 9.47
N PHE A 13 -9.65 -8.22 9.25
CA PHE A 13 -8.54 -7.51 9.89
C PHE A 13 -7.88 -6.52 8.94
N THR A 14 -7.65 -6.92 7.69
CA THR A 14 -7.09 -6.03 6.66
C THR A 14 -7.90 -4.74 6.50
N PRO A 15 -9.26 -4.76 6.43
CA PRO A 15 -10.03 -3.51 6.34
C PRO A 15 -9.85 -2.57 7.55
N ILE A 16 -9.63 -3.13 8.74
CA ILE A 16 -9.37 -2.33 9.96
C ILE A 16 -7.96 -1.74 9.91
N VAL A 17 -6.97 -2.52 9.46
CA VAL A 17 -5.59 -2.07 9.24
C VAL A 17 -5.56 -0.91 8.24
N LEU A 18 -6.22 -1.04 7.08
CA LEU A 18 -6.29 0.02 6.07
C LEU A 18 -6.91 1.30 6.63
N ARG A 19 -7.98 1.19 7.42
CA ARG A 19 -8.59 2.35 8.08
C ARG A 19 -7.66 3.02 9.10
N LEU A 20 -6.85 2.26 9.82
CA LEU A 20 -5.88 2.83 10.77
C LEU A 20 -4.78 3.59 10.05
N LEU A 21 -4.25 3.03 8.96
CA LEU A 21 -3.26 3.67 8.09
C LEU A 21 -3.83 4.97 7.50
N GLU A 22 -5.05 4.92 6.98
CA GLU A 22 -5.77 6.07 6.44
C GLU A 22 -5.89 7.22 7.46
N GLN A 23 -6.31 6.91 8.69
CA GLN A 23 -6.43 7.91 9.77
C GLN A 23 -5.13 8.62 10.11
N HIS A 24 -3.99 8.01 9.76
CA HIS A 24 -2.66 8.54 10.04
C HIS A 24 -1.94 9.01 8.78
N ALA A 25 -2.61 9.00 7.61
CA ALA A 25 -2.00 9.28 6.31
C ALA A 25 -0.73 8.45 6.07
N ALA A 26 -0.78 7.16 6.44
CA ALA A 26 0.36 6.26 6.41
C ALA A 26 0.34 5.34 5.19
N GLY A 27 1.44 5.32 4.44
CA GLY A 27 1.74 4.30 3.44
C GLY A 27 2.26 3.00 4.08
N ALA A 28 2.09 1.88 3.37
CA ALA A 28 2.54 0.57 3.83
C ALA A 28 2.71 -0.40 2.64
N THR A 29 3.40 -1.52 2.87
CA THR A 29 3.55 -2.60 1.89
C THR A 29 2.90 -3.88 2.37
N PHE A 30 2.09 -4.51 1.52
CA PHE A 30 1.42 -5.76 1.82
C PHE A 30 2.05 -6.91 1.02
N PHE A 31 2.35 -8.00 1.70
CA PHE A 31 2.88 -9.24 1.14
C PHE A 31 1.84 -10.34 1.29
N PRO A 32 0.78 -10.35 0.47
CA PRO A 32 -0.21 -11.41 0.51
C PRO A 32 0.36 -12.73 -0.02
N THR A 33 -0.16 -13.84 0.49
CA THR A 33 0.04 -15.13 -0.17
C THR A 33 -0.87 -15.23 -1.38
N GLY A 34 -0.45 -15.94 -2.42
CA GLY A 34 -1.31 -16.18 -3.59
C GLY A 34 -2.63 -16.89 -3.24
N GLN A 35 -2.61 -17.80 -2.26
CA GLN A 35 -3.81 -18.48 -1.77
C GLN A 35 -4.83 -17.53 -1.13
N THR A 36 -4.39 -16.70 -0.19
CA THR A 36 -5.27 -15.75 0.52
C THR A 36 -5.77 -14.67 -0.43
N LEU A 37 -4.90 -14.14 -1.29
CA LEU A 37 -5.29 -13.20 -2.33
C LEU A 37 -6.40 -13.78 -3.21
N ASN A 38 -6.23 -15.02 -3.68
CA ASN A 38 -7.20 -15.68 -4.55
C ASN A 38 -8.54 -16.02 -3.85
N LEU A 39 -8.54 -16.16 -2.52
CA LEU A 39 -9.75 -16.48 -1.77
C LEU A 39 -10.57 -15.24 -1.41
N PHE A 40 -9.91 -14.11 -1.12
CA PHE A 40 -10.57 -12.99 -0.45
C PHE A 40 -10.59 -11.69 -1.25
N TRP A 41 -9.68 -11.47 -2.20
CA TRP A 41 -9.62 -10.23 -2.98
C TRP A 41 -9.68 -10.46 -4.49
N GLY A 42 -10.46 -9.63 -5.16
CA GLY A 42 -10.52 -9.48 -6.60
C GLY A 42 -9.60 -8.37 -7.10
N ASN A 43 -9.89 -7.90 -8.30
CA ASN A 43 -9.17 -6.79 -8.94
C ASN A 43 -9.45 -5.47 -8.21
N GLU A 44 -10.72 -5.16 -7.94
CA GLU A 44 -11.13 -3.89 -7.32
C GLU A 44 -10.52 -3.69 -5.94
N GLU A 45 -10.47 -4.72 -5.07
CA GLU A 45 -9.86 -4.57 -3.74
C GLU A 45 -8.35 -4.32 -3.79
N VAL A 46 -7.66 -4.89 -4.78
CA VAL A 46 -6.22 -4.65 -4.98
C VAL A 46 -5.97 -3.28 -5.58
N GLN A 47 -6.83 -2.81 -6.49
CA GLN A 47 -6.71 -1.45 -7.01
C GLN A 47 -7.00 -0.41 -5.93
N ASP A 48 -8.03 -0.61 -5.09
CA ASP A 48 -8.31 0.26 -3.93
C ASP A 48 -7.11 0.30 -2.96
N LEU A 49 -6.44 -0.84 -2.72
CA LEU A 49 -5.21 -0.86 -1.93
C LEU A 49 -4.12 0.05 -2.53
N LEU A 50 -3.90 -0.03 -3.84
CA LEU A 50 -2.89 0.75 -4.56
C LEU A 50 -3.29 2.23 -4.66
N ASP A 51 -4.59 2.53 -4.82
CA ASP A 51 -5.14 3.88 -4.89
C ASP A 51 -4.90 4.64 -3.57
N ARG A 52 -5.00 3.93 -2.44
CA ARG A 52 -4.69 4.44 -1.10
C ARG A 52 -3.19 4.78 -0.88
N GLY A 53 -2.33 4.52 -1.85
CA GLY A 53 -0.89 4.77 -1.77
C GLY A 53 -0.08 3.65 -1.10
N HIS A 54 -0.65 2.46 -0.97
CA HIS A 54 0.08 1.28 -0.50
C HIS A 54 0.79 0.56 -1.67
N ALA A 55 1.75 -0.28 -1.34
CA ALA A 55 2.43 -1.16 -2.30
C ALA A 55 2.12 -2.64 -2.03
N VAL A 56 2.35 -3.49 -3.02
CA VAL A 56 2.13 -4.93 -2.90
C VAL A 56 3.34 -5.72 -3.40
N GLY A 57 3.77 -6.69 -2.60
CA GLY A 57 4.82 -7.65 -2.93
C GLY A 57 4.31 -9.08 -2.91
N SER A 58 5.14 -10.03 -3.33
CA SER A 58 4.78 -11.46 -3.28
C SER A 58 5.19 -12.10 -1.95
N HIS A 59 4.34 -12.96 -1.39
CA HIS A 59 4.67 -13.80 -0.23
C HIS A 59 4.54 -15.31 -0.52
N SER A 60 4.93 -15.72 -1.73
CA SER A 60 4.72 -17.07 -2.27
C SER A 60 3.23 -17.41 -2.46
N TRP A 61 2.94 -18.56 -3.06
CA TRP A 61 1.56 -19.01 -3.26
C TRP A 61 0.97 -19.59 -1.97
N ALA A 62 1.68 -20.55 -1.35
CA ALA A 62 1.14 -21.40 -0.29
C ALA A 62 1.85 -21.24 1.07
N HIS A 63 2.72 -20.24 1.22
CA HIS A 63 3.49 -20.00 2.45
C HIS A 63 4.36 -21.21 2.85
N HIS A 64 4.91 -21.91 1.85
CA HIS A 64 5.83 -23.01 2.05
C HIS A 64 7.22 -22.51 2.48
N ARG A 65 7.97 -23.35 3.19
CA ARG A 65 9.40 -23.12 3.46
C ARG A 65 10.15 -23.34 2.15
N LEU A 66 10.45 -22.25 1.44
CA LEU A 66 10.99 -22.31 0.07
C LEU A 66 12.26 -23.17 -0.09
N PRO A 67 13.20 -23.20 0.86
CA PRO A 67 14.37 -24.09 0.78
C PRO A 67 14.03 -25.59 0.78
N GLU A 68 12.85 -25.97 1.28
CA GLU A 68 12.39 -27.37 1.35
C GLU A 68 11.68 -27.84 0.07
N LEU A 69 11.37 -26.91 -0.85
CA LEU A 69 10.77 -27.22 -2.14
C LEU A 69 11.81 -27.70 -3.15
N SER A 70 11.40 -28.60 -4.05
CA SER A 70 12.17 -28.85 -5.28
C SER A 70 12.28 -27.59 -6.13
N GLN A 71 13.24 -27.52 -7.06
CA GLN A 71 13.37 -26.37 -7.96
C GLN A 71 12.07 -26.11 -8.74
N PHE A 72 11.47 -27.18 -9.28
CA PHE A 72 10.21 -27.08 -10.02
C PHE A 72 9.06 -26.59 -9.13
N ASP A 73 8.95 -27.08 -7.90
CA ASP A 73 7.89 -26.64 -6.99
C ASP A 73 8.07 -25.20 -6.53
N LEU A 74 9.32 -24.76 -6.31
CA LEU A 74 9.66 -23.37 -6.00
C LEU A 74 9.23 -22.43 -7.14
N GLU A 75 9.66 -22.74 -8.37
CA GLU A 75 9.32 -21.93 -9.55
C GLU A 75 7.81 -21.86 -9.77
N ARG A 76 7.12 -23.00 -9.63
CA ARG A 76 5.67 -23.07 -9.77
C ARG A 76 4.96 -22.25 -8.69
N ASP A 77 5.40 -22.35 -7.44
CA ASP A 77 4.80 -21.65 -6.31
C ASP A 77 4.94 -20.13 -6.49
N MET A 78 6.15 -19.65 -6.79
CA MET A 78 6.41 -18.23 -6.99
C MET A 78 5.74 -17.67 -8.25
N THR A 79 5.84 -18.37 -9.38
CA THR A 79 5.21 -17.91 -10.65
C THR A 79 3.70 -17.79 -10.48
N ARG A 80 3.07 -18.75 -9.80
CA ARG A 80 1.62 -18.73 -9.59
C ARG A 80 1.20 -17.54 -8.71
N ALA A 81 1.97 -17.21 -7.68
CA ALA A 81 1.72 -16.04 -6.84
C ALA A 81 1.88 -14.74 -7.65
N SER A 82 2.97 -14.61 -8.40
CA SER A 82 3.23 -13.44 -9.24
C SER A 82 2.15 -13.24 -10.30
N SER A 83 1.67 -14.31 -10.95
CA SER A 83 0.56 -14.21 -11.90
C SER A 83 -0.74 -13.77 -11.24
N ALA A 84 -1.07 -14.27 -10.05
CA ALA A 84 -2.30 -13.85 -9.37
C ALA A 84 -2.28 -12.38 -8.94
N LEU A 85 -1.09 -11.84 -8.63
CA LEU A 85 -0.89 -10.41 -8.40
C LEU A 85 -0.97 -9.64 -9.72
N GLU A 86 -0.33 -10.11 -10.78
CA GLU A 86 -0.37 -9.49 -12.12
C GLU A 86 -1.81 -9.37 -12.65
N ASP A 87 -2.63 -10.41 -12.49
CA ASP A 87 -4.04 -10.42 -12.91
C ASP A 87 -4.90 -9.34 -12.22
N ARG A 88 -4.47 -8.83 -11.05
CA ARG A 88 -5.23 -7.86 -10.23
C ARG A 88 -4.61 -6.47 -10.20
N THR A 89 -3.29 -6.39 -10.28
CA THR A 89 -2.55 -5.12 -10.26
C THR A 89 -2.29 -4.59 -11.67
N GLY A 90 -2.27 -5.48 -12.66
CA GLY A 90 -1.81 -5.23 -14.02
C GLY A 90 -0.31 -5.44 -14.22
N PHE A 91 0.49 -5.57 -13.15
CA PHE A 91 1.94 -5.71 -13.21
C PHE A 91 2.43 -6.91 -12.41
N ARG A 92 3.56 -7.50 -12.80
CA ARG A 92 4.23 -8.47 -11.95
C ARG A 92 4.83 -7.78 -10.72
N PRO A 93 4.73 -8.38 -9.52
CA PRO A 93 5.39 -7.84 -8.34
C PRO A 93 6.89 -7.72 -8.59
N THR A 94 7.49 -6.64 -8.11
CA THR A 94 8.94 -6.37 -8.20
C THR A 94 9.69 -6.78 -6.94
N CYS A 95 8.98 -7.07 -5.86
CA CYS A 95 9.57 -7.46 -4.59
C CYS A 95 8.90 -8.72 -4.02
N VAL A 96 9.64 -9.43 -3.16
CA VAL A 96 9.21 -10.63 -2.48
C VAL A 96 9.70 -10.65 -1.04
N ARG A 97 8.85 -11.15 -0.14
CA ARG A 97 9.31 -11.60 1.17
C ARG A 97 9.19 -13.12 1.24
N ALA A 98 10.28 -13.80 1.57
CA ALA A 98 10.24 -15.25 1.72
C ALA A 98 9.47 -15.64 2.99
N PRO A 99 8.53 -16.61 2.94
CA PRO A 99 7.90 -17.16 4.13
C PRO A 99 8.92 -17.52 5.22
N TYR A 100 8.62 -17.14 6.46
CA TYR A 100 9.49 -17.32 7.63
C TYR A 100 10.88 -16.64 7.53
N GLY A 101 11.11 -15.78 6.53
CA GLY A 101 12.43 -15.21 6.22
C GLY A 101 13.45 -16.22 5.69
N LEU A 102 13.00 -17.42 5.28
CA LEU A 102 13.90 -18.52 4.93
C LEU A 102 14.30 -18.48 3.46
N THR A 103 15.60 -18.37 3.22
CA THR A 103 16.20 -18.42 1.89
C THR A 103 17.43 -19.33 1.88
N ASP A 104 17.79 -19.83 0.71
CA ASP A 104 19.07 -20.47 0.40
C ASP A 104 19.58 -19.92 -0.95
N PRO A 105 20.81 -20.22 -1.39
CA PRO A 105 21.33 -19.69 -2.66
C PRO A 105 20.46 -20.01 -3.89
N ARG A 106 19.73 -21.13 -3.87
CA ARG A 106 18.85 -21.54 -4.97
C ARG A 106 17.55 -20.71 -4.98
N VAL A 107 16.98 -20.46 -3.81
CA VAL A 107 15.83 -19.57 -3.64
C VAL A 107 16.19 -18.14 -4.04
N GLN A 108 17.37 -17.65 -3.64
CA GLN A 108 17.87 -16.32 -4.02
C GLN A 108 18.06 -16.22 -5.54
N GLN A 109 18.68 -17.22 -6.17
CA GLN A 109 18.81 -17.27 -7.62
C GLN A 109 17.45 -17.26 -8.34
N ALA A 110 16.46 -18.03 -7.84
CA ALA A 110 15.13 -18.03 -8.43
C ALA A 110 14.45 -16.65 -8.34
N PHE A 111 14.64 -15.91 -7.24
CA PHE A 111 14.13 -14.54 -7.11
C PHE A 111 14.82 -13.58 -8.08
N GLU A 112 16.14 -13.66 -8.23
CA GLU A 112 16.90 -12.87 -9.21
C GLU A 112 16.43 -13.13 -10.65
N GLU A 113 16.25 -14.39 -11.03
CA GLU A 113 15.75 -14.80 -12.36
C GLU A 113 14.30 -14.32 -12.62
N MET A 114 13.52 -14.13 -11.55
CA MET A 114 12.16 -13.58 -11.62
C MET A 114 12.10 -12.06 -11.47
N HIS A 115 13.25 -11.39 -11.33
CA HIS A 115 13.34 -9.94 -11.07
C HIS A 115 12.59 -9.51 -9.80
N LEU A 116 12.72 -10.31 -8.73
CA LEU A 116 12.13 -10.05 -7.43
C LEU A 116 13.20 -9.63 -6.43
N ASP A 117 13.10 -8.39 -5.93
CA ASP A 117 13.93 -7.90 -4.83
C ASP A 117 13.49 -8.54 -3.51
N ILE A 118 14.45 -9.12 -2.79
CA ILE A 118 14.17 -9.79 -1.51
C ILE A 118 14.09 -8.75 -0.41
N VAL A 119 12.95 -8.69 0.26
CA VAL A 119 12.68 -7.76 1.35
C VAL A 119 12.70 -8.49 2.70
N GLY A 120 13.64 -8.10 3.56
CA GLY A 120 13.69 -8.53 4.97
C GLY A 120 12.88 -7.62 5.91
N TRP A 121 13.26 -7.62 7.18
CA TRP A 121 12.78 -6.65 8.17
C TRP A 121 13.87 -6.36 9.19
N ASP A 122 13.77 -5.22 9.86
CA ASP A 122 14.65 -4.84 10.98
C ASP A 122 14.00 -5.19 12.33
N ALA A 123 12.71 -4.90 12.47
CA ALA A 123 11.95 -5.09 13.70
C ALA A 123 10.77 -6.04 13.50
N ASP A 124 10.63 -7.02 14.39
CA ASP A 124 9.44 -7.87 14.53
C ASP A 124 8.83 -7.59 15.92
N PRO A 125 7.64 -6.97 16.01
CA PRO A 125 6.93 -6.81 17.28
C PRO A 125 6.45 -8.14 17.88
N GLU A 126 6.63 -9.25 17.15
CA GLU A 126 6.31 -10.62 17.53
C GLU A 126 4.84 -10.82 17.89
N GLU A 127 3.91 -10.15 17.19
CA GLU A 127 2.47 -10.24 17.49
C GLU A 127 1.91 -11.68 17.46
N TRP A 128 2.60 -12.58 16.76
CA TRP A 128 2.35 -14.02 16.73
C TRP A 128 2.57 -14.71 18.09
N SER A 129 3.40 -14.15 18.97
CA SER A 129 3.65 -14.62 20.34
C SER A 129 2.74 -13.96 21.40
N SER A 130 1.87 -13.03 20.97
CA SER A 130 0.94 -12.26 21.83
C SER A 130 1.60 -11.45 22.96
N PRO A 131 2.59 -10.59 22.66
CA PRO A 131 3.21 -9.71 23.65
C PRO A 131 2.24 -8.61 24.11
N SER A 132 2.57 -7.95 25.21
CA SER A 132 1.95 -6.67 25.55
C SER A 132 2.35 -5.58 24.52
N ILE A 133 1.54 -4.53 24.40
CA ILE A 133 1.83 -3.40 23.50
C ILE A 133 3.15 -2.72 23.90
N GLU A 134 3.44 -2.62 25.20
CA GLU A 134 4.67 -2.04 25.70
C GLU A 134 5.90 -2.86 25.31
N GLU A 135 5.82 -4.19 25.39
CA GLU A 135 6.89 -5.09 24.93
C GLU A 135 7.10 -4.99 23.42
N ALA A 136 6.02 -4.98 22.63
CA ALA A 136 6.07 -4.80 21.18
C ALA A 136 6.76 -3.47 20.80
N LEU A 137 6.33 -2.35 21.39
CA LEU A 137 6.95 -1.05 21.14
C LEU A 137 8.41 -0.99 21.60
N ALA A 138 8.73 -1.58 22.75
CA ALA A 138 10.10 -1.65 23.24
C ALA A 138 11.00 -2.51 22.35
N HIS A 139 10.45 -3.55 21.71
CA HIS A 139 11.19 -4.32 20.71
C HIS A 139 11.50 -3.48 19.48
N VAL A 140 10.49 -2.82 18.89
CA VAL A 140 10.66 -1.97 17.70
C VAL A 140 11.69 -0.86 17.93
N ARG A 141 11.65 -0.21 19.11
CA ARG A 141 12.60 0.85 19.48
C ARG A 141 14.06 0.45 19.47
N LYS A 142 14.39 -0.83 19.65
CA LYS A 142 15.79 -1.31 19.62
C LYS A 142 16.41 -1.23 18.23
N TRP A 143 15.56 -1.22 17.20
CA TRP A 143 15.95 -1.23 15.79
C TRP A 143 15.71 0.13 15.12
N GLU A 144 15.44 1.16 15.92
CA GLU A 144 15.08 2.48 15.42
C GLU A 144 16.22 3.09 14.61
N LYS A 145 15.94 3.27 13.32
CA LYS A 145 16.78 3.97 12.35
C LYS A 145 15.89 4.51 11.24
N GLU A 146 16.36 5.53 10.55
CA GLU A 146 15.73 5.99 9.32
C GLU A 146 15.61 4.82 8.34
N GLY A 147 14.44 4.69 7.71
CA GLY A 147 14.15 3.60 6.79
C GLY A 147 14.01 2.21 7.44
N MET A 148 13.81 2.11 8.76
CA MET A 148 13.57 0.78 9.36
C MET A 148 12.32 0.11 8.79
N VAL A 149 12.41 -1.20 8.58
CA VAL A 149 11.33 -2.05 8.10
C VAL A 149 10.73 -2.84 9.27
N VAL A 150 9.43 -2.65 9.52
CA VAL A 150 8.70 -3.35 10.58
C VAL A 150 7.83 -4.45 9.97
N LEU A 151 8.04 -5.68 10.43
CA LEU A 151 7.22 -6.84 10.07
C LEU A 151 5.95 -6.87 10.93
N LEU A 152 4.79 -6.91 10.28
CA LEU A 152 3.48 -7.14 10.87
C LEU A 152 2.72 -8.17 10.01
N HIS A 153 1.55 -8.60 10.46
CA HIS A 153 0.66 -9.54 9.80
C HIS A 153 -0.77 -9.03 9.93
N ASP A 154 -1.42 -8.72 8.82
CA ASP A 154 -2.78 -8.16 8.78
C ASP A 154 -3.88 -9.23 8.95
N ARG A 155 -3.55 -10.38 9.55
CA ARG A 155 -4.46 -11.49 9.87
C ARG A 155 -4.59 -11.79 11.37
N LYS A 156 -4.05 -10.93 12.23
CA LYS A 156 -4.12 -11.06 13.69
C LYS A 156 -4.80 -9.86 14.31
N TRP A 157 -5.55 -10.09 15.39
CA TRP A 157 -6.23 -9.00 16.08
C TRP A 157 -5.25 -8.12 16.88
N GLN A 158 -4.16 -8.70 17.39
CA GLN A 158 -3.12 -7.96 18.14
C GLN A 158 -2.45 -6.89 17.27
N THR A 159 -2.28 -7.15 15.97
CA THR A 159 -1.74 -6.20 14.98
C THR A 159 -2.47 -4.87 15.03
N ILE A 160 -3.79 -4.87 15.23
CA ILE A 160 -4.60 -3.63 15.28
C ILE A 160 -4.13 -2.72 16.43
N ALA A 161 -3.90 -3.29 17.61
CA ALA A 161 -3.48 -2.53 18.78
C ALA A 161 -2.01 -2.10 18.70
N ILE A 162 -1.13 -2.97 18.18
CA ILE A 162 0.29 -2.66 17.98
C ILE A 162 0.45 -1.57 16.92
N LEU A 163 -0.20 -1.73 15.76
CA LEU A 163 -0.18 -0.77 14.67
C LEU A 163 -0.67 0.61 15.12
N ARG A 164 -1.80 0.67 15.85
CA ARG A 164 -2.30 1.92 16.42
C ARG A 164 -1.23 2.61 17.27
N ALA A 165 -0.62 1.87 18.19
CA ALA A 165 0.39 2.42 19.08
C ALA A 165 1.67 2.85 18.34
N LEU A 166 2.07 2.13 17.29
CA LEU A 166 3.18 2.52 16.41
C LEU A 166 2.87 3.82 15.68
N LEU A 167 1.70 3.91 15.03
CA LEU A 167 1.29 5.07 14.25
C LEU A 167 1.16 6.32 15.13
N GLU A 168 0.53 6.21 16.29
CA GLU A 168 0.36 7.31 17.25
C GLU A 168 1.73 7.78 17.75
N ARG A 169 2.56 6.86 18.26
CA ARG A 169 3.82 7.23 18.91
C ARG A 169 4.87 7.76 17.94
N TYR A 170 5.08 7.05 16.82
CA TYR A 170 6.08 7.48 15.83
C TYR A 170 5.58 8.69 15.02
N GLY A 171 4.27 8.81 14.78
CA GLY A 171 3.69 10.01 14.17
C GLY A 171 3.86 11.27 15.05
N GLU A 172 3.66 11.16 16.37
CA GLU A 172 3.94 12.24 17.33
C GLU A 172 5.41 12.65 17.35
N GLU A 173 6.31 11.68 17.16
CA GLU A 173 7.76 11.86 17.07
C GLU A 173 8.23 12.39 15.69
N GLY A 174 7.30 12.62 14.75
CA GLY A 174 7.58 13.25 13.45
C GLY A 174 8.02 12.28 12.35
N TRP A 175 7.81 10.98 12.53
CA TRP A 175 8.10 10.00 11.48
C TRP A 175 7.03 9.98 10.40
N SER A 176 7.46 9.81 9.15
CA SER A 176 6.58 9.43 8.04
C SER A 176 6.51 7.90 7.90
N PHE A 177 5.42 7.43 7.30
CA PHE A 177 5.18 6.03 7.00
C PHE A 177 4.98 5.88 5.49
N GLU A 178 5.86 5.13 4.85
CA GLU A 178 5.89 5.00 3.40
C GLU A 178 5.81 3.52 3.02
N PRO A 179 5.29 3.19 1.82
CA PRO A 179 5.53 1.90 1.21
C PRO A 179 7.02 1.70 0.86
N LEU A 180 7.46 0.44 0.81
CA LEU A 180 8.78 0.06 0.31
C LEU A 180 8.96 0.44 -1.17
N PRO A 181 9.99 1.21 -1.54
CA PRO A 181 10.25 1.60 -2.92
C PRO A 181 10.46 0.40 -3.86
N GLU A 182 11.08 -0.67 -3.37
CA GLU A 182 11.35 -1.90 -4.13
C GLU A 182 10.08 -2.58 -4.63
N CYS A 183 8.94 -2.30 -3.98
CA CYS A 183 7.64 -2.89 -4.28
C CYS A 183 6.75 -2.01 -5.17
N ILE A 184 7.29 -0.92 -5.72
CA ILE A 184 6.57 0.03 -6.56
C ILE A 184 7.20 0.04 -7.96
N PRO A 185 6.55 -0.55 -8.98
CA PRO A 185 7.10 -0.52 -10.33
C PRO A 185 7.03 0.89 -10.92
N GLU A 186 8.09 1.34 -11.61
CA GLU A 186 8.14 2.65 -12.26
C GLU A 186 6.99 2.88 -13.26
N SER A 187 6.49 1.80 -13.88
CA SER A 187 5.42 1.81 -14.87
C SER A 187 4.02 1.63 -14.30
N ALA A 188 3.86 1.63 -12.96
CA ALA A 188 2.60 1.31 -12.28
C ALA A 188 1.39 2.07 -12.86
N GLU A 189 1.49 3.39 -13.03
CA GLU A 189 0.40 4.22 -13.58
C GLU A 189 -0.05 3.77 -14.97
N ALA A 190 0.91 3.66 -15.91
CA ALA A 190 0.62 3.31 -17.29
C ALA A 190 0.04 1.90 -17.40
N VAL A 191 0.60 0.96 -16.65
CA VAL A 191 0.16 -0.44 -16.67
C VAL A 191 -1.21 -0.59 -16.03
N ARG A 192 -1.43 -0.01 -14.85
CA ARG A 192 -2.74 -0.07 -14.16
C ARG A 192 -3.84 0.53 -15.03
N SER A 193 -3.61 1.71 -15.61
CA SER A 193 -4.57 2.35 -16.51
C SER A 193 -4.89 1.49 -17.74
N ALA A 194 -3.88 0.87 -18.35
CA ALA A 194 -4.06 0.02 -19.52
C ALA A 194 -4.86 -1.27 -19.25
N THR A 195 -4.97 -1.70 -17.99
CA THR A 195 -5.78 -2.86 -17.60
C THR A 195 -7.24 -2.55 -17.33
N ARG A 196 -7.64 -1.27 -17.31
CA ARG A 196 -9.04 -0.90 -17.07
C ARG A 196 -9.90 -0.97 -18.32
N THR A 197 -11.16 -1.29 -18.11
CA THR A 197 -12.20 -1.43 -19.13
C THR A 197 -13.48 -0.73 -18.71
N ALA A 198 -14.34 -0.40 -19.68
CA ALA A 198 -15.57 0.34 -19.42
C ALA A 198 -16.43 -0.33 -18.33
N GLY A 199 -16.90 0.46 -17.36
CA GLY A 199 -17.63 0.01 -16.19
C GLY A 199 -16.81 -0.32 -14.95
N ASP A 200 -15.48 -0.38 -15.06
CA ASP A 200 -14.59 -0.53 -13.91
C ASP A 200 -14.50 0.77 -13.10
N SER A 201 -14.14 0.67 -11.81
CA SER A 201 -13.94 1.87 -10.98
C SER A 201 -12.75 2.69 -11.49
N PRO A 202 -12.78 4.03 -11.30
CA PRO A 202 -11.60 4.85 -11.51
C PRO A 202 -10.46 4.36 -10.61
N ILE A 203 -9.24 4.60 -11.06
CA ILE A 203 -8.02 4.35 -10.29
C ILE A 203 -7.14 5.59 -10.32
N GLY A 204 -6.20 5.69 -9.40
CA GLY A 204 -5.26 6.81 -9.37
C GLY A 204 -4.26 6.68 -8.23
N GLN A 205 -3.42 7.68 -8.05
CA GLN A 205 -2.65 7.88 -6.83
C GLN A 205 -2.43 9.37 -6.61
N ALA A 206 -2.36 9.76 -5.34
CA ALA A 206 -2.00 11.10 -4.93
C ALA A 206 -0.79 11.04 -3.98
N ALA A 207 0.07 12.06 -4.05
CA ALA A 207 1.24 12.17 -3.20
C ALA A 207 1.49 13.63 -2.79
N PRO A 208 2.04 13.88 -1.59
CA PRO A 208 2.41 15.22 -1.18
C PRO A 208 3.53 15.77 -2.08
N LEU A 209 3.40 17.04 -2.45
CA LEU A 209 4.38 17.80 -3.20
C LEU A 209 4.71 19.10 -2.44
N TRP A 210 6.00 19.37 -2.26
CA TRP A 210 6.48 20.59 -1.62
C TRP A 210 7.32 21.40 -2.61
N ILE A 211 6.72 22.46 -3.16
CA ILE A 211 7.41 23.47 -3.96
C ILE A 211 6.99 24.83 -3.43
N ASP A 212 7.83 25.42 -2.58
CA ASP A 212 7.55 26.60 -1.74
C ASP A 212 6.42 26.39 -0.71
N THR A 213 5.33 25.76 -1.13
CA THR A 213 4.11 25.50 -0.37
C THR A 213 3.70 24.04 -0.52
N TRP A 214 2.84 23.56 0.39
CA TRP A 214 2.33 22.20 0.34
C TRP A 214 1.19 22.09 -0.69
N SER A 215 1.34 21.12 -1.59
CA SER A 215 0.32 20.72 -2.55
C SER A 215 0.16 19.20 -2.52
N VAL A 216 -0.92 18.70 -3.09
CA VAL A 216 -1.04 17.29 -3.44
C VAL A 216 -1.09 17.16 -4.95
N LEU A 217 -0.14 16.40 -5.50
CA LEU A 217 -0.08 16.08 -6.92
C LEU A 217 -0.60 14.65 -7.10
N GLY A 218 -1.39 14.42 -8.12
CA GLY A 218 -1.85 13.07 -8.41
C GLY A 218 -2.18 12.85 -9.87
N TRP A 219 -2.58 11.62 -10.15
CA TRP A 219 -3.14 11.18 -11.41
C TRP A 219 -4.37 10.32 -11.14
N ALA A 220 -5.30 10.31 -12.09
CA ALA A 220 -6.42 9.38 -12.07
C ALA A 220 -6.83 9.02 -13.50
N HIS A 221 -7.36 7.81 -13.64
CA HIS A 221 -7.89 7.28 -14.87
C HIS A 221 -9.24 6.63 -14.60
N ASP A 222 -10.25 7.02 -15.37
CA ASP A 222 -11.56 6.39 -15.42
C ASP A 222 -11.76 5.88 -16.87
N PRO A 223 -11.94 4.57 -17.08
CA PRO A 223 -12.15 4.03 -18.43
C PRO A 223 -13.46 4.52 -19.07
N ASP A 224 -14.42 5.01 -18.28
CA ASP A 224 -15.67 5.61 -18.77
C ASP A 224 -15.55 7.11 -19.09
N ALA A 225 -14.42 7.73 -18.72
CA ALA A 225 -14.04 9.11 -19.07
C ALA A 225 -12.54 9.20 -19.43
N PRO A 226 -12.12 8.57 -20.55
CA PRO A 226 -10.71 8.39 -20.89
C PRO A 226 -9.99 9.69 -21.28
N ASP A 227 -10.74 10.74 -21.65
CA ASP A 227 -10.22 12.06 -22.04
C ASP A 227 -9.97 12.99 -20.82
N GLY A 228 -10.03 12.45 -19.60
CA GLY A 228 -9.84 13.21 -18.36
C GLY A 228 -11.08 14.00 -17.92
N GLY A 229 -10.87 15.12 -17.23
CA GLY A 229 -11.96 15.96 -16.71
C GLY A 229 -12.68 15.38 -15.48
N LEU A 230 -12.07 14.42 -14.79
CA LEU A 230 -12.63 13.78 -13.60
C LEU A 230 -12.66 14.78 -12.46
N GLU A 231 -13.80 14.94 -11.79
CA GLU A 231 -13.90 15.82 -10.63
C GLU A 231 -13.03 15.29 -9.48
N VAL A 232 -12.09 16.12 -9.04
CA VAL A 232 -11.25 15.86 -7.88
C VAL A 232 -11.97 16.39 -6.65
N VAL A 233 -12.20 15.49 -5.70
CA VAL A 233 -12.90 15.77 -4.45
C VAL A 233 -11.91 15.70 -3.30
N VAL A 234 -11.95 16.69 -2.44
CA VAL A 234 -11.17 16.72 -1.21
C VAL A 234 -12.12 16.67 -0.02
N ASN A 235 -11.82 15.84 0.97
CA ASN A 235 -12.51 15.85 2.25
C ASN A 235 -11.58 16.40 3.33
N ILE A 236 -12.03 17.49 3.95
CA ILE A 236 -11.40 18.10 5.11
C ILE A 236 -12.46 18.11 6.22
N ASP A 237 -12.16 17.50 7.36
CA ASP A 237 -13.03 17.42 8.53
C ASP A 237 -14.46 16.92 8.24
N GLY A 238 -14.59 15.95 7.34
CA GLY A 238 -15.87 15.32 6.99
C GLY A 238 -16.71 16.12 5.98
N ARG A 239 -16.13 17.14 5.34
CA ARG A 239 -16.79 17.96 4.32
C ARG A 239 -16.18 17.72 2.94
N PRO A 240 -16.80 16.87 2.10
CA PRO A 240 -16.34 16.68 0.74
C PRO A 240 -16.65 17.91 -0.12
N GLN A 241 -15.66 18.36 -0.88
CA GLN A 241 -15.76 19.51 -1.79
C GLN A 241 -15.05 19.17 -3.11
N VAL A 242 -15.65 19.55 -4.24
CA VAL A 242 -14.99 19.49 -5.55
C VAL A 242 -14.00 20.65 -5.62
N VAL A 243 -12.74 20.35 -5.88
CA VAL A 243 -11.63 21.34 -5.87
C VAL A 243 -11.06 21.60 -7.25
N GLY A 244 -11.43 20.79 -8.24
CA GLY A 244 -10.98 20.91 -9.61
C GLY A 244 -11.34 19.68 -10.42
N THR A 245 -10.75 19.57 -11.60
CA THR A 245 -10.83 18.39 -12.46
C THR A 245 -9.44 17.94 -12.89
N THR A 246 -9.30 16.68 -13.28
CA THR A 246 -8.08 16.21 -13.95
C THR A 246 -7.92 16.87 -15.32
N GLY A 247 -6.67 17.00 -15.79
CA GLY A 247 -6.35 17.33 -17.17
C GLY A 247 -6.63 16.16 -18.12
N GLU A 248 -6.42 16.38 -19.42
CA GLU A 248 -6.55 15.34 -20.46
C GLU A 248 -5.55 14.19 -20.27
N ASP A 249 -4.44 14.45 -19.58
CA ASP A 249 -3.43 13.45 -19.18
C ASP A 249 -3.76 12.76 -17.85
N GLY A 250 -4.95 13.01 -17.28
CA GLY A 250 -5.39 12.46 -16.00
C GLY A 250 -4.73 13.11 -14.78
N ARG A 251 -3.82 14.09 -14.96
CA ARG A 251 -3.10 14.73 -13.84
C ARG A 251 -3.95 15.78 -13.15
N PHE A 252 -3.70 15.96 -11.86
CA PHE A 252 -4.28 17.05 -11.08
C PHE A 252 -3.31 17.55 -10.02
N LEU A 253 -3.45 18.83 -9.66
CA LEU A 253 -2.71 19.46 -8.57
C LEU A 253 -3.71 20.18 -7.67
N VAL A 254 -3.65 19.90 -6.38
CA VAL A 254 -4.46 20.59 -5.37
C VAL A 254 -3.53 21.37 -4.43
N PRO A 255 -3.46 22.70 -4.54
CA PRO A 255 -2.73 23.53 -3.59
C PRO A 255 -3.43 23.51 -2.23
N MET A 256 -2.74 23.05 -1.17
CA MET A 256 -3.38 22.88 0.15
C MET A 256 -3.61 24.20 0.88
N GLU A 257 -2.89 25.26 0.50
CA GLU A 257 -3.08 26.61 1.06
C GLU A 257 -4.46 27.18 0.82
N ALA A 258 -5.17 26.70 -0.21
CA ALA A 258 -6.54 27.07 -0.51
C ALA A 258 -7.52 26.73 0.63
N PHE A 259 -7.11 25.84 1.55
CA PHE A 259 -7.95 25.37 2.64
C PHE A 259 -7.58 25.92 4.03
N GLY A 260 -6.60 26.84 4.11
CA GLY A 260 -6.20 27.46 5.37
C GLY A 260 -5.39 26.54 6.29
N GLU A 261 -5.57 26.69 7.61
CA GLU A 261 -4.91 25.82 8.59
C GLU A 261 -5.60 24.46 8.66
N LEU A 262 -4.80 23.40 8.50
CA LEU A 262 -5.26 22.01 8.46
C LEU A 262 -4.68 21.27 9.66
N GLU A 263 -5.55 20.81 10.57
CA GLU A 263 -5.15 20.09 11.79
C GLU A 263 -5.07 18.56 11.57
N GLY A 264 -5.87 18.04 10.64
CA GLY A 264 -6.01 16.61 10.34
C GLY A 264 -5.49 16.20 8.96
N PRO A 265 -5.62 14.91 8.62
CA PRO A 265 -5.38 14.44 7.26
C PRO A 265 -6.38 15.02 6.26
N VAL A 266 -5.89 15.31 5.06
CA VAL A 266 -6.66 15.69 3.89
C VAL A 266 -6.76 14.49 2.98
N CYS A 267 -7.98 14.07 2.67
CA CYS A 267 -8.23 12.87 1.90
C CYS A 267 -8.75 13.23 0.50
N ILE A 268 -8.31 12.49 -0.52
CA ILE A 268 -8.60 12.80 -1.92
C ILE A 268 -9.41 11.67 -2.55
N TRP A 269 -10.40 12.04 -3.36
CA TRP A 269 -11.15 11.16 -4.22
C TRP A 269 -11.23 11.70 -5.63
N VAL A 270 -11.55 10.82 -6.58
CA VAL A 270 -12.00 11.21 -7.91
C VAL A 270 -13.38 10.63 -8.19
N ARG A 271 -14.25 11.45 -8.78
CA ARG A 271 -15.62 11.02 -9.05
C ARG A 271 -15.69 10.01 -10.18
N ASN A 272 -16.40 8.92 -9.91
CA ASN A 272 -16.69 7.88 -10.88
C ASN A 272 -17.74 8.36 -11.90
N GLN A 273 -17.41 8.30 -13.19
CA GLN A 273 -18.32 8.65 -14.29
C GLN A 273 -19.09 7.44 -14.84
N GLY A 274 -18.73 6.24 -14.38
CA GLY A 274 -19.30 4.98 -14.78
C GLY A 274 -20.65 4.62 -14.13
N PRO A 275 -21.14 3.40 -14.38
CA PRO A 275 -22.41 2.91 -13.83
C PRO A 275 -22.33 2.61 -12.32
N VAL A 276 -21.13 2.37 -11.80
CA VAL A 276 -20.84 2.24 -10.37
C VAL A 276 -20.74 3.65 -9.77
N ARG A 277 -21.34 3.88 -8.60
CA ARG A 277 -21.42 5.21 -7.97
C ARG A 277 -20.45 5.42 -6.81
N GLU A 278 -19.44 4.57 -6.70
CA GLU A 278 -18.40 4.70 -5.68
C GLU A 278 -17.21 5.46 -6.27
N ASP A 279 -16.91 6.61 -5.67
CA ASP A 279 -15.75 7.44 -6.01
C ASP A 279 -14.46 6.71 -5.59
N ALA A 280 -13.41 6.80 -6.41
CA ALA A 280 -12.14 6.17 -6.10
C ALA A 280 -11.38 6.98 -5.05
N PHE A 281 -10.91 6.32 -3.99
CA PHE A 281 -10.20 6.96 -2.88
C PHE A 281 -8.69 6.92 -3.11
N LEU A 282 -8.07 8.09 -3.27
CA LEU A 282 -6.65 8.23 -3.64
C LEU A 282 -5.71 8.44 -2.44
N GLY A 283 -6.19 8.11 -1.23
CA GLY A 283 -5.41 8.23 0.00
C GLY A 283 -5.64 9.52 0.79
N CYS A 284 -5.06 9.54 1.99
CA CYS A 284 -5.04 10.69 2.88
C CYS A 284 -3.60 11.18 3.06
N HIS A 285 -3.43 12.50 3.17
CA HIS A 285 -2.14 13.17 3.28
C HIS A 285 -2.17 14.16 4.43
N ARG A 286 -1.03 14.33 5.11
CA ARG A 286 -0.88 15.35 6.14
C ARG A 286 0.16 16.36 5.69
N ARG A 287 0.04 17.57 6.23
CA ARG A 287 1.15 18.50 6.21
C ARG A 287 2.26 17.91 7.07
N ASP A 288 3.30 17.38 6.43
CA ASP A 288 4.49 17.00 7.16
C ASP A 288 4.96 18.22 7.95
N ARG A 289 5.13 18.05 9.27
CA ARG A 289 5.89 19.02 10.04
C ARG A 289 7.28 18.95 9.45
N GLN A 290 7.71 19.99 8.73
CA GLN A 290 9.09 20.09 8.28
C GLN A 290 10.00 19.70 9.45
N GLY A 291 10.69 18.56 9.29
CA GLY A 291 11.84 18.24 10.11
C GLY A 291 12.85 19.34 9.89
N GLY A 292 13.12 20.11 10.94
CA GLY A 292 14.29 20.97 11.02
C GLY A 292 15.54 20.16 11.32
#